data_AF-A0AAW5EIM5-F1
#
_entry.id   AF-A0AAW5EIM5-F1
#
_cell.length_a   1.000
_cell.length_b   1.000
_cell.length_c   1.000
_cell.angle_alpha   90.00
_cell.angle_beta   90.00
_cell.angle_gamma   90.00
#
_symmetry.space_group_name_H-M   'P 1'
#
loop_
_entity.id
_entity.type
_entity.pdbx_description
1 polymer ?
#
loop_
_entity_poly.entity_id
_entity_poly.type
_entity_poly.pdbx_seq_one_letter_code
_entity_poly.pdbx_strand_id
1 'polypeptide(L)'
;ELDELRAKQEAAKERPRYDGRYRDFTGTPPSNIEPVVRIKAPQKGEICFIDGVKGEVKFKVEDILDDFIIARSDGSPTYNFTVVIDDALMGVSDVIRGDDHLSNTPKQIVLYEALGFEIPKFYHVAMIHGEDGKKLSKRHGATDVMEYKAMGIL
;
A
#
# COMPACT_ATOMS: atom_id res chain seq x y z
N GLU A 1 -3.30 15.96 -16.58
CA GLU A 1 -2.53 14.79 -17.06
C GLU A 1 -2.93 13.47 -16.40
N LEU A 2 -2.74 13.28 -15.08
CA LEU A 2 -3.05 12.00 -14.42
C LEU A 2 -4.56 11.68 -14.45
N ASP A 3 -5.43 12.67 -14.33
CA ASP A 3 -6.89 12.47 -14.44
C ASP A 3 -7.30 12.01 -15.85
N GLU A 4 -6.67 12.57 -16.89
CA GLU A 4 -6.90 12.15 -18.27
C GLU A 4 -6.38 10.74 -18.53
N LEU A 5 -5.22 10.38 -17.97
CA LEU A 5 -4.69 9.02 -18.04
C LEU A 5 -5.67 8.04 -17.39
N ARG A 6 -6.17 8.37 -16.19
CA ARG A 6 -7.14 7.57 -15.47
C ARG A 6 -8.43 7.40 -16.24
N ALA A 7 -9.00 8.48 -16.78
CA ALA A 7 -10.21 8.43 -17.59
C ALA A 7 -10.04 7.55 -18.84
N LYS A 8 -8.87 7.60 -19.49
CA LYS A 8 -8.54 6.73 -20.63
C LYS A 8 -8.47 5.26 -20.22
N GLN A 9 -7.79 4.94 -19.12
CA GLN A 9 -7.67 3.57 -18.59
C GLN A 9 -9.05 3.02 -18.19
N GLU A 10 -9.87 3.82 -17.51
CA GLU A 10 -11.23 3.43 -17.12
C GLU A 10 -12.12 3.18 -18.34
N ALA A 11 -12.05 4.04 -19.37
CA ALA A 11 -12.77 3.83 -20.62
C ALA A 11 -12.32 2.56 -21.37
N ALA A 12 -11.04 2.19 -21.25
CA ALA A 12 -10.47 0.96 -21.78
C ALA A 12 -10.72 -0.28 -20.88
N LYS A 13 -11.39 -0.13 -19.73
CA LYS A 13 -11.57 -1.17 -18.69
C LYS A 13 -10.25 -1.75 -18.17
N GLU A 14 -9.21 -0.94 -18.18
CA GLU A 14 -7.90 -1.27 -17.62
C GLU A 14 -7.82 -0.85 -16.15
N ARG A 15 -6.95 -1.50 -15.37
CA ARG A 15 -6.66 -1.07 -14.01
C ARG A 15 -6.01 0.33 -14.04
N PRO A 16 -6.55 1.32 -13.30
CA PRO A 16 -5.90 2.61 -13.18
C PRO A 16 -4.51 2.49 -12.57
N ARG A 17 -3.50 2.99 -13.26
CA ARG A 17 -2.10 2.97 -12.80
C ARG A 17 -1.29 4.07 -13.46
N TYR A 18 -0.20 4.47 -12.82
CA TYR A 18 0.75 5.35 -13.45
C TYR A 18 1.42 4.69 -14.67
N ASP A 19 1.57 5.43 -15.76
CA ASP A 19 2.07 4.94 -17.06
C ASP A 19 3.61 4.96 -17.16
N GLY A 20 4.31 5.42 -16.13
CA GLY A 20 5.78 5.49 -16.13
C GLY A 20 6.34 6.63 -16.98
N ARG A 21 5.52 7.61 -17.41
CA ARG A 21 5.92 8.70 -18.31
C ARG A 21 7.22 9.41 -17.95
N TYR A 22 7.49 9.58 -16.65
CA TYR A 22 8.65 10.29 -16.11
C TYR A 22 9.70 9.35 -15.49
N ARG A 23 9.57 8.02 -15.67
CA ARG A 23 10.48 7.03 -15.05
C ARG A 23 11.92 7.18 -15.52
N ASP A 24 12.12 7.25 -16.83
CA ASP A 24 13.44 7.36 -17.48
C ASP A 24 13.51 8.63 -18.35
N PHE A 25 12.77 9.67 -17.95
CA PHE A 25 12.69 10.92 -18.68
C PHE A 25 13.98 11.72 -18.54
N THR A 26 14.54 12.13 -19.68
CA THR A 26 15.82 12.86 -19.78
C THR A 26 15.66 14.32 -20.22
N GLY A 27 14.42 14.79 -20.40
CA GLY A 27 14.11 16.16 -20.80
C GLY A 27 13.97 17.12 -19.62
N THR A 28 13.53 18.35 -19.93
CA THR A 28 13.21 19.34 -18.92
C THR A 28 11.78 19.12 -18.40
N PRO A 29 11.57 18.86 -17.10
CA PRO A 29 10.22 18.76 -16.55
C PRO A 29 9.50 20.11 -16.60
N PRO A 30 8.15 20.12 -16.59
CA PRO A 30 7.38 21.37 -16.58
C PRO A 30 7.78 22.28 -15.41
N SER A 31 8.15 23.53 -15.69
CA SER A 31 8.68 24.47 -14.69
C SER A 31 7.63 25.00 -13.71
N ASN A 32 6.35 24.83 -14.03
CA ASN A 32 5.21 25.31 -13.25
C ASN A 32 4.55 24.21 -12.40
N ILE A 33 5.17 23.03 -12.29
CA ILE A 33 4.64 21.89 -11.55
C ILE A 33 5.65 21.49 -10.48
N GLU A 34 5.23 21.46 -9.22
CA GLU A 34 6.01 20.85 -8.16
C GLU A 34 5.96 19.32 -8.29
N PRO A 35 7.10 18.65 -8.51
CA PRO A 35 7.12 17.21 -8.73
C PRO A 35 6.90 16.42 -7.44
N VAL A 36 6.47 15.17 -7.61
CA VAL A 36 6.44 14.17 -6.53
C VAL A 36 7.62 13.20 -6.71
N VAL A 37 8.01 12.51 -5.64
CA VAL A 37 8.99 11.42 -5.71
C VAL A 37 8.27 10.08 -5.83
N ARG A 38 8.61 9.30 -6.86
CA ARG A 38 8.13 7.94 -7.08
C ARG A 38 9.29 6.97 -7.01
N ILE A 39 9.03 5.75 -6.54
CA ILE A 39 10.02 4.67 -6.59
C ILE A 39 9.96 3.95 -7.93
N LYS A 40 11.13 3.58 -8.47
CA LYS A 40 11.24 2.70 -9.64
C LYS A 40 10.93 1.27 -9.24
N ALA A 41 9.65 0.91 -9.24
CA ALA A 41 9.22 -0.45 -8.95
C ALA A 41 9.60 -1.41 -10.09
N PRO A 42 9.72 -2.73 -9.82
CA PRO A 42 9.78 -3.74 -10.87
C PRO A 42 8.57 -3.63 -11.81
N GLN A 43 8.76 -3.94 -13.09
CA GLN A 43 7.67 -3.85 -14.09
C GLN A 43 7.08 -5.21 -14.50
N LYS A 44 7.76 -6.32 -14.17
CA LYS A 44 7.39 -7.68 -14.53
C LYS A 44 7.82 -8.66 -13.45
N GLY A 45 7.24 -9.85 -13.48
CA GLY A 45 7.58 -10.93 -12.57
C GLY A 45 6.56 -11.07 -11.44
N GLU A 46 6.98 -11.72 -10.37
CA GLU A 46 6.11 -12.03 -9.23
C GLU A 46 6.79 -11.64 -7.92
N ILE A 47 5.99 -11.11 -7.00
CA ILE A 47 6.39 -10.91 -5.61
C ILE A 47 5.66 -11.95 -4.79
N CYS A 48 6.44 -12.81 -4.13
CA CYS A 48 5.95 -13.91 -3.32
C CYS A 48 6.43 -13.71 -1.88
N PHE A 49 5.55 -13.95 -0.91
CA PHE A 49 5.92 -13.98 0.50
C PHE A 49 5.07 -14.99 1.25
N ILE A 50 5.57 -15.46 2.39
CA ILE A 50 4.82 -16.33 3.29
C ILE A 50 4.15 -15.44 4.33
N ASP A 51 2.82 -15.43 4.30
CA ASP A 51 2.00 -14.86 5.35
C ASP A 51 1.73 -15.92 6.43
N GLY A 52 1.94 -15.57 7.71
CA GLY A 52 1.76 -16.52 8.80
C GLY A 52 0.30 -16.93 9.06
N VAL A 53 -0.68 -16.22 8.48
CA VAL A 53 -2.12 -16.54 8.58
C VAL A 53 -2.65 -17.11 7.26
N LYS A 54 -2.28 -16.52 6.13
CA LYS A 54 -2.80 -16.87 4.79
C LYS A 54 -1.94 -17.88 4.02
N GLY A 55 -0.74 -18.20 4.51
CA GLY A 55 0.21 -19.09 3.82
C GLY A 55 0.95 -18.38 2.69
N GLU A 56 1.26 -19.10 1.62
CA GLU A 56 1.95 -18.53 0.46
C GLU A 56 1.05 -17.55 -0.29
N VAL A 57 1.51 -16.29 -0.41
CA VAL A 57 0.83 -15.23 -1.15
C VAL A 57 1.68 -14.82 -2.33
N LYS A 58 1.07 -14.71 -3.52
CA LYS A 58 1.73 -14.35 -4.77
C LYS A 58 0.99 -13.20 -5.44
N PHE A 59 1.76 -12.20 -5.86
CA PHE A 59 1.25 -11.10 -6.68
C PHE A 59 2.06 -11.00 -7.97
N LYS A 60 1.36 -10.92 -9.10
CA LYS A 60 1.99 -10.48 -10.34
C LYS A 60 2.28 -8.99 -10.24
N VAL A 61 3.51 -8.62 -10.58
CA VAL A 61 3.98 -7.23 -10.50
C VAL A 61 3.10 -6.29 -11.31
N GLU A 62 2.69 -6.70 -12.51
CA GLU A 62 1.86 -5.92 -13.43
C GLU A 62 0.46 -5.57 -12.85
N ASP A 63 -0.05 -6.46 -11.98
CA ASP A 63 -1.40 -6.41 -11.40
C ASP A 63 -1.45 -5.61 -10.11
N ILE A 64 -0.32 -5.49 -9.38
CA ILE A 64 -0.30 -4.85 -8.06
C ILE A 64 0.57 -3.59 -8.00
N LEU A 65 1.64 -3.50 -8.79
CA LEU A 65 2.61 -2.42 -8.75
C LEU A 65 2.47 -1.44 -9.92
N ASP A 66 2.96 -0.25 -9.66
CA ASP A 66 3.35 0.81 -10.57
C ASP A 66 4.44 1.64 -9.86
N ASP A 67 4.96 2.70 -10.50
CA ASP A 67 5.88 3.62 -9.81
C ASP A 67 5.09 4.50 -8.86
N PHE A 68 4.81 3.97 -7.67
CA PHE A 68 3.99 4.62 -6.67
C PHE A 68 4.75 5.76 -5.97
N ILE A 69 3.98 6.73 -5.48
CA ILE A 69 4.52 7.92 -4.80
C ILE A 69 5.06 7.52 -3.42
N ILE A 70 6.29 7.92 -3.13
CA ILE A 70 6.93 7.77 -1.81
C ILE A 70 7.06 9.10 -1.05
N ALA A 71 7.12 10.23 -1.77
CA ALA A 71 7.00 11.57 -1.20
C ALA A 71 6.14 12.48 -2.08
N ARG A 72 5.27 13.26 -1.45
CA ARG A 72 4.39 14.24 -2.10
C ARG A 72 5.18 15.50 -2.50
N SER A 73 4.55 16.41 -3.22
CA SER A 73 5.17 17.65 -3.70
C SER A 73 5.62 18.57 -2.55
N ASP A 74 4.89 18.55 -1.44
CA ASP A 74 5.25 19.24 -0.20
C ASP A 74 6.38 18.54 0.60
N GLY A 75 6.97 17.47 0.06
CA GLY A 75 8.02 16.68 0.69
C GLY A 75 7.52 15.68 1.74
N SER A 76 6.21 15.65 2.05
CA SER A 76 5.69 14.72 3.04
C SER A 76 5.74 13.27 2.54
N PRO A 77 6.22 12.31 3.36
CA PRO A 77 6.30 10.91 2.96
C PRO A 77 4.91 10.27 2.89
N THR A 78 4.77 9.22 2.07
CA THR A 78 3.55 8.42 2.01
C THR A 78 3.61 7.23 2.97
N TYR A 79 2.44 6.68 3.30
CA TYR A 79 2.29 5.58 4.26
C TYR A 79 3.27 4.43 4.03
N ASN A 80 3.37 3.90 2.80
CA ASN A 80 4.23 2.75 2.52
C ASN A 80 5.71 3.08 2.72
N PHE A 81 6.14 4.31 2.43
CA PHE A 81 7.51 4.74 2.65
C PHE A 81 7.81 4.91 4.14
N THR A 82 6.93 5.62 4.87
CA THR A 82 7.08 5.85 6.31
C THR A 82 7.11 4.56 7.10
N VAL A 83 6.13 3.67 6.89
CA VAL A 83 6.00 2.44 7.70
C VAL A 83 7.20 1.51 7.53
N VAL A 84 7.77 1.40 6.33
CA VAL A 84 8.94 0.53 6.08
C VAL A 84 10.17 1.05 6.80
N ILE A 85 10.38 2.36 6.81
CA ILE A 85 11.51 2.98 7.52
C ILE A 85 11.33 2.83 9.03
N ASP A 86 10.14 3.13 9.55
CA ASP A 86 9.86 3.02 10.98
C ASP A 86 9.99 1.58 11.45
N ASP A 87 9.40 0.61 10.75
CA ASP A 87 9.50 -0.81 11.07
C ASP A 87 10.98 -1.26 11.11
N ALA A 88 11.77 -0.92 10.09
CA ALA A 88 13.18 -1.29 10.02
C ALA A 88 14.02 -0.65 11.12
N LEU A 89 13.85 0.66 11.37
CA LEU A 89 14.63 1.38 12.37
C LEU A 89 14.22 1.03 13.81
N MET A 90 12.96 0.61 14.02
CA MET A 90 12.47 0.14 15.31
C MET A 90 12.73 -1.36 15.55
N GLY A 91 13.26 -2.08 14.55
CA GLY A 91 13.56 -3.51 14.68
C GLY A 91 12.32 -4.40 14.73
N VAL A 92 11.26 -4.02 14.02
CA VAL A 92 10.03 -4.81 13.92
C VAL A 92 10.34 -6.11 13.16
N SER A 93 10.13 -7.25 13.83
CA SER A 93 10.33 -8.58 13.23
C SER A 93 9.07 -9.17 12.61
N ASP A 94 7.90 -8.80 13.15
CA ASP A 94 6.60 -9.40 12.82
C ASP A 94 5.55 -8.29 12.68
N VAL A 95 5.02 -8.10 11.47
CA VAL A 95 3.97 -7.13 11.16
C VAL A 95 2.62 -7.83 11.15
N ILE A 96 1.78 -7.51 12.14
CA ILE A 96 0.42 -8.07 12.29
C ILE A 96 -0.59 -6.97 12.00
N ARG A 97 -1.44 -7.15 10.99
CA ARG A 97 -2.43 -6.14 10.57
C ARG A 97 -3.63 -6.74 9.86
N GLY A 98 -4.68 -5.93 9.64
CA GLY A 98 -5.86 -6.33 8.88
C GLY A 98 -5.53 -6.71 7.43
N ASP A 99 -6.27 -7.68 6.87
CA ASP A 99 -6.06 -8.15 5.51
C ASP A 99 -6.50 -7.18 4.41
N ASP A 100 -7.17 -6.09 4.78
CA ASP A 100 -7.35 -4.93 3.93
C ASP A 100 -6.03 -4.23 3.57
N HIS A 101 -4.96 -4.47 4.34
CA HIS A 101 -3.62 -4.01 4.02
C HIS A 101 -2.78 -5.01 3.20
N LEU A 102 -3.30 -6.18 2.84
CA LEU A 102 -2.54 -7.23 2.14
C LEU A 102 -1.91 -6.74 0.83
N SER A 103 -2.61 -5.88 0.08
CA SER A 103 -2.16 -5.30 -1.18
C SER A 103 -1.02 -4.27 -1.04
N ASN A 104 -0.74 -3.79 0.18
CA ASN A 104 0.38 -2.91 0.46
C ASN A 104 1.69 -3.67 0.68
N THR A 105 1.62 -4.93 1.14
CA THR A 105 2.80 -5.77 1.42
C THR A 105 3.76 -5.88 0.23
N PRO A 106 3.34 -6.16 -1.01
CA PRO A 106 4.27 -6.18 -2.15
C PRO A 106 4.93 -4.81 -2.40
N LYS A 107 4.23 -3.69 -2.14
CA LYS A 107 4.83 -2.35 -2.25
C LYS A 107 5.89 -2.10 -1.19
N GLN A 108 5.63 -2.58 0.03
CA GLN A 108 6.55 -2.47 1.16
C GLN A 108 7.77 -3.37 0.97
N ILE A 109 7.61 -4.58 0.46
CA ILE A 109 8.73 -5.48 0.09
C ILE A 109 9.69 -4.78 -0.88
N VAL A 110 9.18 -4.14 -1.95
CA VAL A 110 10.02 -3.37 -2.88
C VAL A 110 10.83 -2.29 -2.17
N LEU A 111 10.25 -1.64 -1.14
CA LEU A 111 10.94 -0.62 -0.37
C LEU A 111 11.99 -1.21 0.57
N TYR A 112 11.68 -2.31 1.27
CA TYR A 112 12.66 -3.03 2.10
C TYR A 112 13.87 -3.43 1.26
N GLU A 113 13.65 -4.05 0.10
CA GLU A 113 14.71 -4.45 -0.83
C GLU A 113 15.51 -3.26 -1.35
N ALA A 114 14.83 -2.19 -1.80
CA ALA A 114 15.50 -1.01 -2.34
C ALA A 114 16.35 -0.26 -1.31
N LEU A 115 15.96 -0.31 -0.04
CA LEU A 115 16.69 0.32 1.08
C LEU A 115 17.71 -0.63 1.74
N GLY A 116 17.75 -1.91 1.34
CA GLY A 116 18.65 -2.91 1.90
C GLY A 116 18.30 -3.33 3.33
N PHE A 117 17.03 -3.20 3.72
CA PHE A 117 16.53 -3.63 5.03
C PHE A 117 16.09 -5.10 5.02
N GLU A 118 16.14 -5.73 6.18
CA GLU A 118 15.55 -7.06 6.37
C GLU A 118 14.03 -6.98 6.29
N ILE A 119 13.41 -7.91 5.56
CA ILE A 119 11.96 -7.95 5.38
C ILE A 119 11.35 -8.67 6.61
N PRO A 120 10.43 -8.04 7.36
CA PRO A 120 9.78 -8.69 8.49
C PRO A 120 8.81 -9.78 8.02
N LYS A 121 8.38 -10.63 8.96
CA LYS A 121 7.29 -11.57 8.72
C LYS A 121 5.96 -10.83 8.71
N PHE A 122 5.03 -11.27 7.87
CA PHE A 122 3.70 -10.65 7.75
C PHE A 122 2.60 -11.60 8.20
N TYR A 123 1.59 -11.05 8.87
CA TYR A 123 0.41 -11.75 9.34
C TYR A 123 -0.82 -10.90 9.06
N HIS A 124 -1.64 -11.31 8.08
CA HIS A 124 -2.84 -10.57 7.69
C HIS A 124 -4.11 -11.21 8.26
N VAL A 125 -4.64 -10.61 9.33
CA VAL A 125 -5.85 -11.10 10.01
C VAL A 125 -7.12 -10.64 9.29
N ALA A 126 -8.12 -11.52 9.20
CA ALA A 126 -9.39 -11.19 8.57
C ALA A 126 -10.10 -10.05 9.31
N MET A 127 -10.72 -9.14 8.56
CA MET A 127 -11.55 -8.08 9.14
C MET A 127 -12.76 -8.65 9.88
N ILE A 128 -13.16 -7.98 10.96
CA ILE A 128 -14.40 -8.28 11.68
C ILE A 128 -15.58 -7.89 10.79
N HIS A 129 -16.55 -8.80 10.66
CA HIS A 129 -17.79 -8.58 9.95
C HIS A 129 -18.93 -8.39 10.96
N GLY A 130 -19.90 -7.53 10.63
CA GLY A 130 -21.12 -7.36 11.41
C GLY A 130 -22.08 -8.54 11.21
N GLU A 131 -23.20 -8.52 11.93
CA GLU A 131 -24.26 -9.53 11.80
C GLU A 131 -24.84 -9.61 10.38
N ASP A 132 -24.74 -8.53 9.60
CA ASP A 132 -25.16 -8.46 8.20
C ASP A 132 -24.13 -9.06 7.21
N GLY A 133 -23.02 -9.61 7.73
CA GLY A 133 -21.94 -10.19 6.96
C GLY A 133 -21.09 -9.17 6.20
N LYS A 134 -21.31 -7.86 6.39
CA LYS A 134 -20.47 -6.81 5.80
C LYS A 134 -19.33 -6.46 6.74
N LYS A 135 -18.26 -5.90 6.19
CA LYS A 135 -17.13 -5.38 6.97
C LYS A 135 -17.66 -4.39 8.01
N LEU A 136 -17.35 -4.64 9.28
CA LEU A 136 -17.73 -3.75 10.37
C LEU A 136 -17.07 -2.39 10.13
N SER A 137 -17.87 -1.32 10.17
CA SER A 137 -17.40 0.04 9.93
C SER A 137 -18.07 1.00 10.89
N LYS A 138 -17.43 2.14 11.19
CA LYS A 138 -18.00 3.16 12.08
C LYS A 138 -19.39 3.63 11.66
N ARG A 139 -19.76 3.47 10.38
CA ARG A 139 -21.08 3.83 9.84
C ARG A 139 -22.13 2.72 10.00
N HIS A 140 -21.72 1.49 10.29
CA HIS A 140 -22.56 0.30 10.38
C HIS A 140 -22.29 -0.47 11.67
N GLY A 141 -22.39 0.20 12.82
CA GLY A 141 -22.36 -0.47 14.13
C GLY A 141 -20.98 -0.92 14.60
N ALA A 142 -19.87 -0.39 14.06
CA ALA A 142 -18.58 -0.55 14.73
C ALA A 142 -18.60 0.26 16.03
N THR A 143 -18.83 -0.45 17.13
CA THR A 143 -18.77 0.09 18.48
C THR A 143 -17.37 0.63 18.72
N ASP A 144 -17.27 1.92 19.00
CA ASP A 144 -16.00 2.51 19.45
C ASP A 144 -15.55 1.76 20.71
N VAL A 145 -14.25 1.55 20.91
CA VAL A 145 -13.75 0.86 22.12
C VAL A 145 -14.28 1.55 23.39
N MET A 146 -14.47 2.86 23.34
CA MET A 146 -15.03 3.65 24.44
C MET A 146 -16.51 3.40 24.69
N GLU A 147 -17.28 2.96 23.70
CA GLU A 147 -18.68 2.59 23.89
C GLU A 147 -18.80 1.28 24.70
N TYR A 148 -17.95 0.29 24.43
CA TYR A 148 -17.87 -0.92 25.26
C TYR A 148 -17.57 -0.59 26.74
N LYS A 149 -16.64 0.34 26.96
CA LYS A 149 -16.33 0.85 28.30
C LYS A 149 -17.54 1.52 28.95
N ALA A 150 -18.28 2.36 28.21
CA ALA A 150 -19.48 3.02 28.72
C ALA A 150 -20.61 2.03 29.03
N MET A 151 -20.69 0.91 28.30
CA MET A 151 -21.61 -0.20 28.56
C MET A 151 -21.20 -1.07 29.77
N GLY A 152 -20.01 -0.85 30.34
CA GLY A 152 -19.51 -1.62 31.49
C GLY A 152 -18.97 -3.00 31.10
N ILE A 153 -18.57 -3.20 29.85
CA ILE A 153 -17.94 -4.45 29.38
C ILE A 153 -16.46 -4.44 29.80
N LEU A 154 -16.02 -5.52 30.46
CA LEU A 154 -14.68 -5.73 31.04
C LEU A 154 -13.70 -6.40 30.08
#